data_AF-A0A559R9L6-F1
#
_entry.id   AF-A0A559R9L6-F1
#
_cell.length_a   1.000
_cell.length_b   1.000
_cell.length_c   1.000
_cell.angle_alpha   90.00
_cell.angle_beta   90.00
_cell.angle_gamma   90.00
#
_symmetry.space_group_name_H-M   'P 1'
#
loop_
_entity.id
_entity.type
_entity.pdbx_description
1 polymer ?
#
loop_
_entity_poly.entity_id
_entity_poly.type
_entity_poly.pdbx_seq_one_letter_code
_entity_poly.pdbx_strand_id
1 'polypeptide(L)'
;MHMHPMGCIRTIQETLPIIMKNILSIILIFHFGVYNFNYSDVIIGTWRVKKTVNLRTLKEDKEITRCNFKQIKTENGTGYPDRTFKVNGDYIDYYTADYKEYGEWEIADNNLVLNHILEKKNTDSNKELLNVLKSNNLIFKEENGFYYLQPTEIKIKSINKNRIQLGTDSVYTIYKRVK
;
A
#
# COMPACT_ATOMS: atom_id res chain seq x y z
N MET A 1 -14.68 -36.28 -74.05
CA MET A 1 -13.97 -36.89 -72.92
C MET A 1 -13.05 -35.82 -72.35
N HIS A 2 -13.23 -35.52 -71.07
CA HIS A 2 -12.47 -34.61 -70.19
C HIS A 2 -12.43 -33.09 -70.40
N MET A 3 -13.22 -32.44 -69.54
CA MET A 3 -13.00 -31.14 -68.90
C MET A 3 -11.61 -31.03 -68.24
N HIS A 4 -11.08 -29.80 -68.17
CA HIS A 4 -10.62 -29.19 -66.91
C HIS A 4 -10.55 -27.66 -67.06
N PRO A 5 -11.22 -26.87 -66.18
CA PRO A 5 -11.01 -25.44 -66.08
C PRO A 5 -9.85 -25.16 -65.11
N MET A 6 -8.94 -24.26 -65.48
CA MET A 6 -7.95 -23.72 -64.52
C MET A 6 -8.66 -22.79 -63.55
N GLY A 7 -8.72 -23.23 -62.29
CA GLY A 7 -9.29 -22.50 -61.17
C GLY A 7 -8.47 -21.26 -60.84
N CYS A 8 -9.16 -20.12 -60.81
CA CYS A 8 -8.69 -18.88 -60.22
C CYS A 8 -8.64 -19.05 -58.70
N ILE A 9 -7.45 -19.12 -58.11
CA ILE A 9 -7.27 -19.12 -56.65
C ILE A 9 -7.51 -17.69 -56.16
N ARG A 10 -8.72 -17.41 -55.68
CA ARG A 10 -9.00 -16.23 -54.87
C ARG A 10 -8.47 -16.49 -53.46
N THR A 11 -7.39 -15.83 -53.10
CA THR A 11 -6.96 -15.69 -51.71
C THR A 11 -8.00 -14.83 -50.98
N ILE A 12 -8.85 -15.43 -50.17
CA ILE A 12 -9.73 -14.70 -49.26
C ILE A 12 -8.85 -14.22 -48.12
N GLN A 13 -8.34 -12.99 -48.23
CA GLN A 13 -7.86 -12.25 -47.07
C GLN A 13 -9.09 -11.88 -46.25
N GLU A 14 -9.42 -12.67 -45.24
CA GLU A 14 -10.44 -12.33 -44.25
C GLU A 14 -9.94 -11.11 -43.45
N THR A 15 -10.30 -9.91 -43.91
CA THR A 15 -10.05 -8.69 -43.17
C THR A 15 -10.99 -8.68 -41.97
N LEU A 16 -10.41 -8.85 -40.77
CA LEU A 16 -11.11 -8.59 -39.50
C LEU A 16 -11.85 -7.25 -39.59
N PRO A 17 -13.16 -7.20 -39.28
CA PRO A 17 -13.94 -5.97 -39.37
C PRO A 17 -13.29 -4.87 -38.52
N ILE A 18 -13.24 -3.65 -39.05
CA ILE A 18 -12.54 -2.48 -38.46
C ILE A 18 -12.95 -2.27 -36.98
N ILE A 19 -14.21 -2.55 -36.65
CA ILE A 19 -14.75 -2.47 -35.29
C ILE A 19 -14.05 -3.46 -34.35
N MET A 20 -13.79 -4.68 -34.80
CA MET A 20 -13.11 -5.72 -34.00
C MET A 20 -11.62 -5.39 -33.82
N LYS A 21 -10.98 -4.77 -34.82
CA LYS A 21 -9.61 -4.21 -34.68
C LYS A 21 -9.55 -3.07 -33.66
N ASN A 22 -10.55 -2.19 -33.64
CA ASN A 22 -10.60 -1.07 -32.69
C ASN A 22 -10.86 -1.55 -31.25
N ILE A 23 -11.73 -2.54 -31.06
CA ILE A 23 -11.97 -3.16 -29.75
C ILE A 23 -10.70 -3.87 -29.24
N LEU A 24 -10.03 -4.65 -30.10
CA LEU A 24 -8.77 -5.30 -29.72
C LEU A 24 -7.68 -4.30 -29.34
N SER A 25 -7.62 -3.15 -30.05
CA SER A 25 -6.66 -2.07 -29.76
C SER A 25 -6.95 -1.38 -28.43
N ILE A 26 -8.23 -1.15 -28.10
CA ILE A 26 -8.63 -0.59 -26.80
C ILE A 26 -8.32 -1.56 -25.66
N ILE A 27 -8.56 -2.85 -25.85
CA ILE A 27 -8.22 -3.91 -24.89
C ILE A 27 -6.69 -3.96 -24.71
N LEU A 28 -5.91 -3.90 -25.79
CA LEU A 28 -4.44 -3.88 -25.71
C LEU A 28 -3.93 -2.64 -24.96
N ILE A 29 -4.46 -1.45 -25.21
CA ILE A 29 -4.08 -0.22 -24.49
C ILE A 29 -4.43 -0.35 -22.99
N PHE A 30 -5.54 -1.02 -22.66
CA PHE A 30 -5.87 -1.33 -21.27
C PHE A 30 -4.90 -2.33 -20.63
N HIS A 31 -4.37 -3.32 -21.36
CA HIS A 31 -3.40 -4.29 -20.84
C HIS A 31 -1.97 -3.71 -20.76
N PHE A 32 -1.57 -2.87 -21.71
CA PHE A 32 -0.27 -2.18 -21.69
C PHE A 32 -0.23 -1.00 -20.71
N GLY A 33 -1.36 -0.36 -20.42
CA GLY A 33 -1.45 0.71 -19.43
C GLY A 33 -1.27 0.26 -17.97
N VAL A 34 -1.31 -1.06 -17.70
CA VAL A 34 -1.04 -1.65 -16.37
C VAL A 34 0.45 -2.00 -16.20
N TYR A 35 1.27 -1.86 -17.26
CA TYR A 35 2.67 -2.25 -17.23
C TYR A 35 3.55 -1.16 -16.62
N ASN A 36 4.04 -1.41 -15.40
CA ASN A 36 5.04 -0.66 -14.62
C ASN A 36 4.60 0.68 -14.00
N PHE A 37 3.47 0.72 -13.28
CA PHE A 37 3.35 1.72 -12.22
C PHE A 37 4.30 1.33 -11.07
N ASN A 38 5.51 1.91 -11.05
CA ASN A 38 6.45 1.68 -9.95
C ASN A 38 5.92 2.41 -8.70
N TYR A 39 5.12 1.70 -7.91
CA TYR A 39 4.55 2.23 -6.68
C TYR A 39 5.64 2.78 -5.74
N SER A 40 6.83 2.18 -5.78
CA SER A 40 7.98 2.56 -4.96
C SER A 40 8.48 3.97 -5.26
N ASP A 41 8.45 4.41 -6.52
CA ASP A 41 8.84 5.79 -6.86
C ASP A 41 7.79 6.81 -6.40
N VAL A 42 6.51 6.42 -6.45
CA VAL A 42 5.39 7.32 -6.16
C VAL A 42 5.15 7.44 -4.65
N ILE A 43 5.53 6.46 -3.85
CA ILE A 43 5.37 6.49 -2.39
C ILE A 43 6.45 7.32 -1.69
N ILE A 44 7.63 7.49 -2.29
CA ILE A 44 8.72 8.29 -1.70
C ILE A 44 8.28 9.74 -1.44
N GLY A 45 8.47 10.20 -0.21
CA GLY A 45 8.08 11.53 0.26
C GLY A 45 7.29 11.50 1.58
N THR A 46 6.87 12.68 2.03
CA THR A 46 6.12 12.86 3.27
C THR A 46 4.62 12.88 3.04
N TRP A 47 3.89 12.19 3.90
CA TRP A 47 2.46 11.95 3.79
C TRP A 47 1.75 12.25 5.10
N ARG A 48 0.64 12.97 5.00
CA ARG A 48 -0.21 13.31 6.14
C ARG A 48 -1.57 12.66 5.99
N VAL A 49 -2.09 12.08 7.08
CA VAL A 49 -3.46 11.58 7.10
C VAL A 49 -4.44 12.73 6.91
N LYS A 50 -5.34 12.58 5.94
CA LYS A 50 -6.44 13.51 5.70
C LYS A 50 -7.71 13.05 6.40
N LYS A 51 -8.04 11.76 6.28
CA LYS A 51 -9.19 11.12 6.93
C LYS A 51 -9.11 9.61 6.85
N THR A 52 -9.80 8.94 7.76
CA THR A 52 -10.15 7.53 7.67
C THR A 52 -11.57 7.40 7.12
N VAL A 53 -11.80 6.45 6.24
CA VAL A 53 -13.11 6.12 5.69
C VAL A 53 -13.50 4.74 6.17
N ASN A 54 -14.67 4.63 6.79
CA ASN A 54 -15.29 3.36 7.16
C ASN A 54 -16.63 3.25 6.45
N LEU A 55 -16.73 2.30 5.53
CA LEU A 55 -17.94 1.99 4.75
C LEU A 55 -18.68 0.77 5.30
N ARG A 56 -18.21 0.19 6.41
CA ARG A 56 -18.87 -0.94 7.06
C ARG A 56 -20.21 -0.50 7.66
N THR A 57 -21.16 -1.43 7.66
CA THR A 57 -22.40 -1.32 8.40
C THR A 57 -22.15 -1.37 9.92
N LEU A 58 -23.10 -0.88 10.71
CA LEU A 58 -23.05 -0.97 12.18
C LEU A 58 -22.95 -2.42 12.68
N LYS A 59 -23.46 -3.39 11.94
CA LYS A 59 -23.36 -4.82 12.29
C LYS A 59 -21.91 -5.31 12.12
N GLU A 60 -21.33 -5.06 10.96
CA GLU A 60 -19.94 -5.43 10.65
C GLU A 60 -18.93 -4.72 11.56
N ASP A 61 -19.22 -3.50 12.01
CA ASP A 61 -18.34 -2.75 12.91
C ASP A 61 -18.37 -3.28 14.36
N LYS A 62 -19.50 -3.85 14.80
CA LYS A 62 -19.67 -4.43 16.16
C LYS A 62 -19.01 -5.79 16.34
N GLU A 63 -18.80 -6.53 15.26
CA GLU A 63 -18.14 -7.85 15.28
C GLU A 63 -16.61 -7.74 15.49
N ILE A 64 -16.06 -6.52 15.55
CA ILE A 64 -14.63 -6.27 15.70
C ILE A 64 -14.33 -5.82 17.12
N THR A 65 -13.51 -6.59 17.83
CA THR A 65 -12.91 -6.16 19.10
C THR A 65 -11.91 -5.04 18.81
N ARG A 66 -12.29 -3.79 19.11
CA ARG A 66 -11.35 -2.67 19.05
C ARG A 66 -10.39 -2.78 20.23
N CYS A 67 -9.11 -2.99 19.96
CA CYS A 67 -8.08 -2.60 20.93
C CYS A 67 -8.19 -1.09 21.12
N ASN A 68 -8.68 -0.67 22.29
CA ASN A 68 -8.67 0.73 22.70
C ASN A 68 -7.24 1.12 23.06
N PHE A 69 -6.38 1.26 22.05
CA PHE A 69 -5.09 1.88 22.25
C PHE A 69 -5.31 3.37 22.49
N LYS A 70 -4.69 3.91 23.54
CA LYS A 70 -4.74 5.34 23.82
C LYS A 70 -4.18 6.07 22.60
N GLN A 71 -4.93 7.05 22.08
CA GLN A 71 -4.46 7.84 20.94
C GLN A 71 -3.11 8.48 21.28
N ILE A 72 -2.12 8.21 20.45
CA ILE A 72 -0.81 8.85 20.56
C ILE A 72 -0.99 10.31 20.14
N LYS A 73 -0.50 11.24 20.94
CA LYS A 73 -0.61 12.66 20.66
C LYS A 73 0.23 12.99 19.42
N THR A 74 -0.40 13.62 18.44
CA THR A 74 0.26 14.06 17.21
C THR A 74 0.20 15.57 17.06
N GLU A 75 1.29 16.21 16.66
CA GLU A 75 1.34 17.67 16.43
C GLU A 75 0.41 18.11 15.30
N ASN A 76 0.22 17.27 14.29
CA ASN A 76 -0.70 17.56 13.19
C ASN A 76 -2.19 17.50 13.58
N GLY A 77 -2.52 17.13 14.83
CA GLY A 77 -3.89 17.05 15.35
C GLY A 77 -4.75 15.92 14.76
N THR A 78 -4.20 15.04 13.94
CA THR A 78 -4.97 13.98 13.26
C THR A 78 -5.07 12.67 14.05
N GLY A 79 -4.24 12.50 15.08
CA GLY A 79 -4.06 11.24 15.80
C GLY A 79 -3.18 10.23 15.04
N TYR A 80 -2.67 10.59 13.86
CA TYR A 80 -1.76 9.78 13.06
C TYR A 80 -0.48 10.57 12.75
N PRO A 81 0.70 9.94 12.77
CA PRO A 81 1.94 10.64 12.47
C PRO A 81 1.99 11.07 11.00
N ASP A 82 2.75 12.13 10.72
CA ASP A 82 3.21 12.35 9.36
C ASP A 82 4.25 11.27 9.04
N ARG A 83 4.11 10.60 7.89
CA ARG A 83 5.00 9.49 7.51
C ARG A 83 5.87 9.88 6.33
N THR A 84 7.18 9.68 6.44
CA THR A 84 8.11 9.90 5.32
C THR A 84 8.73 8.61 4.87
N PHE A 85 8.60 8.28 3.59
CA PHE A 85 9.27 7.16 2.94
C PHE A 85 10.49 7.66 2.15
N LYS A 86 11.66 7.08 2.39
CA LYS A 86 12.92 7.45 1.74
C LYS A 86 13.30 6.46 0.65
N VAL A 87 14.14 6.92 -0.29
CA VAL A 87 14.64 6.14 -1.43
C VAL A 87 15.41 4.88 -0.99
N ASN A 88 16.08 4.93 0.17
CA ASN A 88 16.89 3.83 0.68
C ASN A 88 16.08 2.73 1.39
N GLY A 89 14.74 2.81 1.40
CA GLY A 89 13.89 1.85 2.10
C GLY A 89 13.58 2.22 3.55
N ASP A 90 14.15 3.29 4.10
CA ASP A 90 13.76 3.74 5.46
C ASP A 90 12.44 4.49 5.44
N TYR A 91 11.67 4.39 6.53
CA TYR A 91 10.61 5.34 6.83
C TYR A 91 10.71 5.92 8.24
N ILE A 92 10.07 7.07 8.41
CA ILE A 92 9.98 7.78 9.69
C ILE A 92 8.55 8.22 9.92
N ASP A 93 8.02 7.91 11.10
CA ASP A 93 6.75 8.41 11.61
C ASP A 93 6.99 9.54 12.61
N TYR A 94 6.52 10.74 12.27
CA TYR A 94 6.62 11.95 13.06
C TYR A 94 5.33 12.16 13.86
N TYR A 95 5.34 11.77 15.13
CA TYR A 95 4.23 12.03 16.04
C TYR A 95 4.31 13.46 16.59
N THR A 96 5.47 13.80 17.15
CA THR A 96 5.81 15.16 17.61
C THR A 96 7.23 15.52 17.14
N ALA A 97 7.67 16.75 17.40
CA ALA A 97 9.04 17.17 17.13
C ALA A 97 10.08 16.27 17.82
N ASP A 98 9.74 15.83 19.04
CA ASP A 98 10.61 15.04 19.92
C ASP A 98 10.34 13.53 19.87
N TYR A 99 9.17 13.09 19.38
CA TYR A 99 8.80 11.68 19.31
C TYR A 99 8.63 11.20 17.87
N LYS A 100 9.53 10.30 17.48
CA LYS A 100 9.59 9.69 16.15
C LYS A 100 9.78 8.19 16.28
N GLU A 101 9.17 7.46 15.36
CA GLU A 101 9.41 6.03 15.18
C GLU A 101 9.99 5.77 13.79
N TYR A 102 10.72 4.68 13.66
CA TYR A 102 11.50 4.37 12.47
C TYR A 102 11.24 2.93 12.02
N GLY A 103 11.60 2.65 10.78
CA GLY A 103 11.61 1.29 10.28
C GLY A 103 12.00 1.24 8.81
N GLU A 104 11.80 0.08 8.22
CA GLU A 104 12.01 -0.17 6.80
C GLU A 104 10.67 -0.40 6.11
N TRP A 105 10.56 0.02 4.86
CA TRP A 105 9.39 -0.17 4.04
C TRP A 105 9.75 -0.80 2.70
N GLU A 106 8.80 -1.58 2.19
CA GLU A 106 8.84 -2.06 0.82
C GLU A 106 7.41 -2.18 0.27
N ILE A 107 7.32 -2.37 -1.05
CA ILE A 107 6.06 -2.70 -1.70
C ILE A 107 6.18 -4.10 -2.27
N ALA A 108 5.37 -5.01 -1.73
CA ALA A 108 5.29 -6.40 -2.13
C ALA A 108 3.82 -6.76 -2.38
N ASP A 109 3.50 -7.35 -3.53
CA ASP A 109 2.16 -7.87 -3.86
C ASP A 109 0.99 -6.88 -3.63
N ASN A 110 1.17 -5.61 -4.05
CA ASN A 110 0.22 -4.51 -3.82
C ASN A 110 -0.02 -4.15 -2.33
N ASN A 111 0.84 -4.61 -1.44
CA ASN A 111 0.87 -4.20 -0.04
C ASN A 111 2.06 -3.29 0.21
N LEU A 112 1.85 -2.31 1.09
CA LEU A 112 2.91 -1.62 1.79
C LEU A 112 3.27 -2.48 3.00
N VAL A 113 4.51 -2.95 3.04
CA VAL A 113 5.04 -3.71 4.16
C VAL A 113 5.87 -2.76 5.02
N LEU A 114 5.63 -2.76 6.33
CA LEU A 114 6.34 -1.92 7.29
C LEU A 114 7.02 -2.80 8.35
N ASN A 115 8.34 -2.73 8.38
CA ASN A 115 9.17 -3.39 9.38
C ASN A 115 9.54 -2.36 10.44
N HIS A 116 8.78 -2.32 11.55
CA HIS A 116 9.00 -1.36 12.62
C HIS A 116 10.26 -1.71 13.43
N ILE A 117 11.07 -0.70 13.70
CA ILE A 117 12.30 -0.81 14.49
C ILE A 117 12.20 0.13 15.69
N LEU A 118 12.34 -0.41 16.89
CA LEU A 118 12.30 0.36 18.13
C LEU A 118 13.66 0.30 18.85
N GLU A 119 14.12 1.42 19.36
CA GLU A 119 15.31 1.47 20.21
C GLU A 119 15.02 0.82 21.58
N LYS A 120 15.80 -0.22 21.95
CA LYS A 120 15.61 -0.94 23.22
C LYS A 120 15.65 0.01 24.41
N LYS A 121 16.57 0.97 24.43
CA LYS A 121 16.70 1.96 25.51
C LYS A 121 15.38 2.70 25.79
N ASN A 122 14.67 3.12 24.75
CA ASN A 122 13.42 3.86 24.89
C ASN A 122 12.27 2.90 25.20
N THR A 123 12.20 1.75 24.52
CA THR A 123 11.13 0.76 24.75
C THR A 123 11.19 0.16 26.15
N ASP A 124 12.39 -0.17 26.66
CA ASP A 124 12.59 -0.74 27.99
C ASP A 124 12.23 0.24 29.11
N SER A 125 12.35 1.55 28.84
CA SER A 125 11.90 2.59 29.76
C SER A 125 10.37 2.66 29.87
N ASN A 126 9.64 2.16 28.86
CA ASN A 126 8.18 2.08 28.84
C ASN A 126 7.71 0.64 29.05
N LYS A 127 7.61 0.24 30.32
CA LYS A 127 7.21 -1.13 30.72
C LYS A 127 5.85 -1.57 30.18
N GLU A 128 4.90 -0.65 30.04
CA GLU A 128 3.56 -0.96 29.50
C GLU A 128 3.67 -1.34 28.02
N LEU A 129 4.37 -0.54 27.22
CA LEU A 129 4.62 -0.84 25.81
C LEU A 129 5.34 -2.18 25.66
N LEU A 130 6.43 -2.40 26.40
CA LEU A 130 7.21 -3.64 26.30
C LEU A 130 6.36 -4.88 26.66
N ASN A 131 5.50 -4.78 27.67
CA ASN A 131 4.61 -5.87 28.05
C ASN A 131 3.58 -6.17 26.96
N VAL A 132 3.01 -5.15 26.32
CA VAL A 132 2.09 -5.32 25.19
C VAL A 132 2.80 -5.97 24.00
N LEU A 133 4.00 -5.48 23.65
CA LEU A 133 4.78 -6.04 22.54
C LEU A 133 5.11 -7.52 22.77
N LYS A 134 5.50 -7.90 24.00
CA LYS A 134 5.81 -9.28 24.37
C LYS A 134 4.58 -10.18 24.44
N SER A 135 3.50 -9.72 25.09
CA SER A 135 2.28 -10.54 25.26
C SER A 135 1.57 -10.84 23.94
N ASN A 136 1.73 -9.96 22.95
CA ASN A 136 1.19 -10.15 21.61
C ASN A 136 2.20 -10.77 20.62
N ASN A 137 3.38 -11.23 21.09
CA ASN A 137 4.45 -11.79 20.26
C ASN A 137 4.84 -10.90 19.06
N LEU A 138 4.82 -9.58 19.25
CA LEU A 138 5.09 -8.61 18.18
C LEU A 138 6.58 -8.43 17.92
N ILE A 139 7.47 -8.76 18.86
CA ILE A 139 8.92 -8.70 18.67
C ILE A 139 9.36 -10.03 18.05
N PHE A 140 9.94 -10.00 16.85
CA PHE A 140 10.46 -11.21 16.20
C PHE A 140 11.98 -11.34 16.30
N LYS A 141 12.68 -10.22 16.55
CA LYS A 141 14.14 -10.19 16.64
C LYS A 141 14.61 -9.07 17.57
N GLU A 142 15.69 -9.35 18.31
CA GLU A 142 16.41 -8.35 19.11
C GLU A 142 17.88 -8.36 18.69
N GLU A 143 18.41 -7.22 18.26
CA GLU A 143 19.82 -7.15 17.83
C GLU A 143 20.36 -5.71 17.97
N ASN A 144 21.65 -5.57 18.33
CA ASN A 144 22.38 -4.30 18.29
C ASN A 144 21.69 -3.11 19.01
N GLY A 145 20.95 -3.39 20.08
CA GLY A 145 20.23 -2.35 20.83
C GLY A 145 18.86 -1.97 20.25
N PHE A 146 18.33 -2.78 19.32
CA PHE A 146 17.02 -2.58 18.70
C PHE A 146 16.09 -3.80 18.87
N TYR A 147 14.80 -3.50 18.93
CA TYR A 147 13.69 -4.44 18.76
C TYR A 147 13.15 -4.34 17.35
N TYR A 148 13.07 -5.46 16.65
CA TYR A 148 12.44 -5.57 15.34
C TYR A 148 11.07 -6.21 15.50
N LEU A 149 10.03 -5.52 15.03
CA LEU A 149 8.64 -5.98 15.16
C LEU A 149 8.14 -6.69 13.92
N GLN A 150 7.20 -7.61 14.12
CA GLN A 150 6.54 -8.36 13.05
C GLN A 150 6.08 -7.39 11.96
N PRO A 151 6.31 -7.72 10.67
CA PRO A 151 5.91 -6.86 9.57
C PRO A 151 4.42 -6.53 9.61
N THR A 152 4.09 -5.26 9.39
CA THR A 152 2.70 -4.84 9.20
C THR A 152 2.44 -4.68 7.70
N GLU A 153 1.52 -5.50 7.18
CA GLU A 153 1.10 -5.42 5.79
C GLU A 153 -0.16 -4.57 5.64
N ILE A 154 -0.12 -3.61 4.72
CA ILE A 154 -1.23 -2.69 4.47
C ILE A 154 -1.54 -2.66 2.99
N LYS A 155 -2.74 -3.10 2.61
CA LYS A 155 -3.19 -3.09 1.21
C LYS A 155 -3.15 -1.68 0.60
N ILE A 156 -2.54 -1.55 -0.58
CA ILE A 156 -2.54 -0.32 -1.35
C ILE A 156 -3.79 -0.31 -2.23
N LYS A 157 -4.81 0.47 -1.83
CA LYS A 157 -6.04 0.61 -2.62
C LYS A 157 -5.82 1.46 -3.86
N SER A 158 -5.05 2.54 -3.74
CA SER A 158 -4.61 3.38 -4.87
C SER A 158 -3.50 4.32 -4.42
N ILE A 159 -2.65 4.73 -5.35
CA ILE A 159 -1.60 5.71 -5.11
C ILE A 159 -1.34 6.53 -6.37
N ASN A 160 -1.12 7.83 -6.16
CA ASN A 160 -0.63 8.76 -7.16
C ASN A 160 0.27 9.80 -6.49
N LYS A 161 0.84 10.71 -7.30
CA LYS A 161 1.80 11.72 -6.82
C LYS A 161 1.31 12.55 -5.63
N ASN A 162 0.01 12.75 -5.44
CA ASN A 162 -0.52 13.64 -4.41
C ASN A 162 -1.35 12.93 -3.33
N ARG A 163 -1.69 11.64 -3.52
CA ARG A 163 -2.61 10.91 -2.65
C ARG A 163 -2.29 9.43 -2.58
N ILE A 164 -2.34 8.86 -1.38
CA ILE A 164 -2.35 7.41 -1.13
C ILE A 164 -3.65 7.03 -0.45
N GLN A 165 -4.19 5.86 -0.79
CA GLN A 165 -5.25 5.18 -0.06
C GLN A 165 -4.73 3.83 0.40
N LEU A 166 -4.65 3.64 1.71
CA LEU A 166 -4.14 2.42 2.34
C LEU A 166 -5.25 1.76 3.16
N GLY A 167 -5.42 0.45 3.01
CA GLY A 167 -6.45 -0.34 3.69
C GLY A 167 -7.31 -1.15 2.73
N THR A 168 -8.40 -1.69 3.25
CA THR A 168 -9.32 -2.54 2.51
C THR A 168 -10.38 -1.73 1.76
N ASP A 169 -11.25 -2.41 1.02
CA ASP A 169 -12.34 -1.74 0.33
C ASP A 169 -13.39 -1.16 1.28
N SER A 170 -13.55 -1.75 2.46
CA SER A 170 -14.49 -1.32 3.48
C SER A 170 -13.89 -0.33 4.49
N VAL A 171 -12.60 -0.40 4.79
CA VAL A 171 -11.92 0.54 5.70
C VAL A 171 -10.56 0.92 5.16
N TYR A 172 -10.37 2.22 4.90
CA TYR A 172 -9.11 2.74 4.38
C TYR A 172 -8.83 4.16 4.86
N THR A 173 -7.55 4.48 4.92
CA THR A 173 -7.04 5.80 5.29
C THR A 173 -6.54 6.51 4.05
N ILE A 174 -6.91 7.78 3.91
CA ILE A 174 -6.48 8.64 2.82
C ILE A 174 -5.36 9.54 3.31
N TYR A 175 -4.22 9.47 2.63
CA TYR A 175 -3.06 10.31 2.86
C TYR A 175 -2.93 11.34 1.74
N LYS A 176 -2.46 12.54 2.09
CA LYS A 176 -2.10 13.61 1.16
C LYS A 176 -0.61 13.89 1.27
N ARG A 177 0.05 14.09 0.13
CA ARG A 177 1.46 14.49 0.11
C ARG A 177 1.63 15.85 0.79
N VAL A 178 2.60 15.93 1.70
CA VAL A 178 3.09 17.19 2.26
C VAL A 178 4.10 17.74 1.26
N LYS A 179 3.94 19.02 0.89
CA LYS A 179 4.84 19.72 -0.03
C LYS A 179 6.05 20.24 0.73
#